data_AF-A0A6H9H231-F1
#
_entry.id   AF-A0A6H9H231-F1
#
_cell.length_a   1.000
_cell.length_b   1.000
_cell.length_c   1.000
_cell.angle_alpha   90.00
_cell.angle_beta   90.00
_cell.angle_gamma   90.00
#
_symmetry.space_group_name_H-M   'P 1'
#
loop_
_entity.id
_entity.type
_entity.pdbx_description
1 polymer ?
#
loop_
_entity_poly.entity_id
_entity_poly.type
_entity_poly.pdbx_seq_one_letter_code
_entity_poly.pdbx_strand_id
1 'polypeptide(L)'
;MNFEIPSAVKTWSQFGHPILMWVLLGLTIYALYSGLQWRRTRTADKDLKKQLLPKDFRTKHYQIGSLILALMVLGTIGGMAVTYINNGKLFVGPHLLAGLGMVGLISISAALVPLMQKGNELARITHITLNAVILGLFGWQAFTGMDIVQRILSKM
;
A
#
# COMPACT_ATOMS: atom_id res chain seq x y z
N MET A 1 -35.45 9.73 -7.93
CA MET A 1 -34.56 10.85 -8.33
C MET A 1 -33.26 10.24 -8.80
N ASN A 2 -32.88 10.45 -10.06
CA ASN A 2 -31.53 10.12 -10.50
C ASN A 2 -30.58 11.15 -9.90
N PHE A 3 -29.72 10.71 -8.98
CA PHE A 3 -28.73 11.59 -8.37
C PHE A 3 -27.62 11.82 -9.40
N GLU A 4 -27.66 12.95 -10.10
CA GLU A 4 -26.63 13.29 -11.08
C GLU A 4 -25.39 13.82 -10.37
N ILE A 5 -24.27 13.12 -10.54
CA ILE A 5 -22.98 13.51 -9.95
C ILE A 5 -22.44 14.73 -10.73
N PRO A 6 -22.05 15.82 -10.05
CA PRO A 6 -21.51 17.01 -10.70
C PRO A 6 -20.33 16.69 -11.60
N SER A 7 -20.25 17.36 -12.77
CA SER A 7 -19.17 17.16 -13.76
C SER A 7 -17.78 17.37 -13.17
N ALA A 8 -17.62 18.39 -12.31
CA ALA A 8 -16.36 18.65 -11.61
C ALA A 8 -15.93 17.45 -10.75
N VAL A 9 -16.87 16.82 -10.03
CA VAL A 9 -16.57 15.65 -9.19
C VAL A 9 -16.15 14.47 -10.06
N LYS A 10 -16.82 14.24 -11.20
CA LYS A 10 -16.44 13.19 -12.17
C LYS A 10 -15.02 13.39 -12.69
N THR A 11 -14.67 14.61 -13.10
CA THR A 11 -13.34 14.92 -13.64
C THR A 11 -12.24 14.81 -12.59
N TRP A 12 -12.38 15.51 -11.46
CA TRP A 12 -11.29 15.62 -10.48
C TRP A 12 -11.08 14.35 -9.64
N SER A 13 -12.12 13.54 -9.44
CA SER A 13 -12.00 12.28 -8.70
C SER A 13 -11.08 11.25 -9.36
N GLN A 14 -10.88 11.32 -10.68
CA GLN A 14 -9.99 10.42 -11.43
C GLN A 14 -8.52 10.53 -11.02
N PHE A 15 -8.10 11.66 -10.43
CA PHE A 15 -6.72 11.88 -9.99
C PHE A 15 -6.46 11.48 -8.53
N GLY A 16 -7.51 11.30 -7.74
CA GLY A 16 -7.38 10.97 -6.31
C GLY A 16 -6.65 9.64 -6.09
N HIS A 17 -7.01 8.60 -6.84
CA HIS A 17 -6.37 7.29 -6.73
C HIS A 17 -4.88 7.33 -7.14
N PRO A 18 -4.48 7.84 -8.33
CA PRO A 18 -3.07 7.96 -8.69
C PRO A 18 -2.22 8.73 -7.68
N ILE A 19 -2.71 9.87 -7.16
CA ILE A 19 -2.00 10.67 -6.16
C ILE A 19 -1.81 9.86 -4.87
N LEU A 20 -2.88 9.22 -4.38
CA LEU A 20 -2.82 8.37 -3.20
C LEU A 20 -1.82 7.21 -3.39
N MET A 21 -1.76 6.61 -4.57
CA MET A 21 -0.83 5.50 -4.84
C MET A 21 0.63 5.92 -4.74
N TRP A 22 0.99 7.12 -5.22
CA TRP A 22 2.35 7.66 -5.05
C TRP A 22 2.71 7.94 -3.59
N VAL A 23 1.77 8.51 -2.82
CA VAL A 23 1.96 8.71 -1.36
C VAL A 23 2.15 7.36 -0.65
N LEU A 24 1.31 6.38 -0.98
CA LEU A 24 1.39 5.02 -0.43
C LEU A 24 2.70 4.31 -0.79
N LEU A 25 3.23 4.51 -1.99
CA LEU A 25 4.54 3.96 -2.37
C LEU A 25 5.65 4.55 -1.48
N GLY A 26 5.64 5.86 -1.24
CA GLY A 26 6.56 6.51 -0.30
C GLY A 26 6.44 5.97 1.12
N LEU A 27 5.22 5.80 1.62
CA LEU A 27 4.98 5.19 2.94
C LEU A 27 5.48 3.74 3.00
N THR A 28 5.30 2.97 1.92
CA THR A 28 5.77 1.57 1.83
C THR A 28 7.29 1.48 1.89
N ILE A 29 8.00 2.40 1.22
CA ILE A 29 9.46 2.51 1.31
C ILE A 29 9.89 2.87 2.76
N TYR A 30 9.17 3.77 3.42
CA TYR A 30 9.43 4.09 4.82
C TYR A 30 9.13 2.90 5.77
N ALA A 31 8.09 2.11 5.48
CA ALA A 31 7.79 0.88 6.20
C ALA A 31 8.91 -0.15 6.06
N LEU A 32 9.48 -0.31 4.86
CA LEU A 32 10.68 -1.12 4.63
C LEU A 32 11.86 -0.62 5.50
N TYR A 33 12.14 0.67 5.45
CA TYR A 33 13.22 1.27 6.26
C TYR A 33 13.03 0.98 7.76
N SER A 34 11.86 1.31 8.32
CA SER A 34 11.57 1.08 9.74
C SER A 34 11.60 -0.41 10.12
N GLY A 35 11.14 -1.30 9.24
CA GLY A 35 11.21 -2.75 9.42
C GLY A 35 12.65 -3.27 9.47
N LEU A 36 13.52 -2.77 8.59
CA LEU A 36 14.96 -3.08 8.59
C LEU A 36 15.64 -2.57 9.87
N GLN A 37 15.31 -1.35 10.33
CA GLN A 37 15.86 -0.83 11.59
C GLN A 37 15.38 -1.62 12.81
N TRP A 38 14.12 -2.08 12.81
CA TRP A 38 13.64 -2.97 13.87
C TRP A 38 14.36 -4.31 13.87
N ARG A 39 14.61 -4.90 12.69
CA ARG A 39 15.44 -6.12 12.57
C ARG A 39 16.84 -5.88 13.13
N ARG A 40 17.51 -4.78 12.75
CA ARG A 40 18.82 -4.40 13.29
C ARG A 40 18.80 -4.25 14.81
N THR A 41 17.78 -3.61 15.37
CA THR A 41 17.64 -3.43 16.84
C THR A 41 17.60 -4.78 17.58
N ARG A 42 17.04 -5.83 16.96
CA ARG A 42 16.96 -7.18 17.55
C ARG A 42 18.26 -7.97 17.43
N THR A 43 19.06 -7.71 16.40
CA THR A 43 20.26 -8.50 16.08
C THR A 43 21.59 -7.77 16.35
N ALA A 44 21.54 -6.49 16.72
CA ALA A 44 22.73 -5.67 16.97
C ALA A 44 23.34 -5.90 18.35
N ASP A 45 24.64 -5.60 18.45
CA ASP A 45 25.41 -5.58 19.69
C ASP A 45 24.89 -4.50 20.67
N LYS A 46 25.33 -4.60 21.93
CA LYS A 46 24.83 -3.78 23.05
C LYS A 46 24.86 -2.27 22.77
N ASP A 47 25.92 -1.75 22.16
CA ASP A 47 26.08 -0.31 21.95
C ASP A 47 25.15 0.23 20.87
N LEU A 48 25.08 -0.45 19.72
CA LEU A 48 24.17 -0.07 18.65
C LEU A 48 22.70 -0.27 19.07
N LYS A 49 22.41 -1.31 19.84
CA LYS A 49 21.07 -1.53 20.41
C LYS A 49 20.63 -0.38 21.33
N LYS A 50 21.52 0.13 22.20
CA LYS A 50 21.24 1.29 23.05
C LYS A 50 20.90 2.55 22.25
N GLN A 51 21.50 2.73 21.08
CA GLN A 51 21.22 3.88 20.21
C GLN A 51 19.88 3.75 19.44
N LEU A 52 19.48 2.52 19.09
CA LEU A 52 18.29 2.27 18.28
C LEU A 52 17.01 2.09 19.10
N LEU A 53 17.10 1.56 20.32
CA LEU A 53 15.95 1.34 21.20
C LEU A 53 15.11 2.62 21.42
N PRO A 54 15.70 3.79 21.74
CA PRO A 54 14.93 5.02 21.94
C PRO A 54 14.19 5.52 20.70
N LYS A 55 14.60 5.08 19.49
CA LYS A 55 13.97 5.51 18.23
C LYS A 55 12.64 4.80 17.95
N ASP A 56 12.34 3.73 18.69
CA ASP A 56 11.12 2.94 18.65
C ASP A 56 10.63 2.60 17.22
N PHE A 57 11.53 2.01 16.43
CA PHE A 57 11.20 1.58 15.07
C PHE A 57 10.12 0.49 15.02
N ARG A 58 9.92 -0.25 16.12
CA ARG A 58 8.85 -1.25 16.23
C ARG A 58 7.49 -0.59 16.14
N THR A 59 7.24 0.42 16.98
CA THR A 59 5.94 1.13 16.99
C THR A 59 5.73 1.92 15.70
N LYS A 60 6.77 2.59 15.19
CA LYS A 60 6.69 3.30 13.90
C LYS A 60 6.32 2.37 12.75
N HIS A 61 6.97 1.21 12.66
CA HIS A 61 6.67 0.23 11.62
C HIS A 61 5.24 -0.29 11.75
N TYR A 62 4.78 -0.58 12.97
CA TYR A 62 3.40 -1.01 13.21
C TYR A 62 2.38 0.05 12.79
N GLN A 63 2.54 1.30 13.25
CA GLN A 63 1.61 2.40 12.94
C GLN A 63 1.56 2.71 11.44
N ILE A 64 2.72 2.82 10.80
CA ILE A 64 2.77 3.07 9.35
C ILE A 64 2.22 1.87 8.57
N GLY A 65 2.51 0.63 8.99
CA GLY A 65 1.94 -0.56 8.38
C GLY A 65 0.41 -0.59 8.46
N SER A 66 -0.17 -0.25 9.62
CA SER A 66 -1.62 -0.13 9.80
C SER A 66 -2.22 0.98 8.92
N LEU A 67 -1.54 2.12 8.79
CA LEU A 67 -1.97 3.21 7.92
C LEU A 67 -1.94 2.79 6.44
N ILE A 68 -0.87 2.13 5.99
CA ILE A 68 -0.75 1.62 4.61
C ILE A 68 -1.87 0.63 4.32
N LEU A 69 -2.16 -0.30 5.24
CA LEU A 69 -3.26 -1.25 5.07
C LEU A 69 -4.60 -0.53 4.84
N ALA A 70 -4.94 0.42 5.72
CA ALA A 70 -6.18 1.17 5.62
C ALA A 70 -6.27 1.96 4.30
N LEU A 71 -5.22 2.72 3.99
CA LEU A 71 -5.17 3.55 2.79
C LEU A 71 -5.15 2.73 1.49
N MET A 72 -4.48 1.57 1.47
CA MET A 72 -4.46 0.69 0.30
C MET A 72 -5.85 0.10 0.06
N VAL A 73 -6.52 -0.43 1.09
CA VAL A 73 -7.87 -0.97 0.97
C VAL A 73 -8.85 0.11 0.49
N LEU A 74 -8.88 1.27 1.17
CA LEU A 74 -9.78 2.36 0.81
C LEU A 74 -9.44 2.97 -0.55
N GLY A 75 -8.16 3.06 -0.89
CA GLY A 75 -7.68 3.55 -2.19
C GLY A 75 -8.08 2.63 -3.33
N THR A 76 -8.04 1.31 -3.14
CA THR A 76 -8.54 0.32 -4.11
C THR A 76 -10.05 0.43 -4.29
N ILE A 77 -10.82 0.50 -3.19
CA ILE A 77 -12.28 0.68 -3.24
C ILE A 77 -12.64 1.99 -3.96
N GLY A 78 -11.98 3.09 -3.58
CA GLY A 78 -12.19 4.41 -4.17
C GLY A 78 -11.84 4.45 -5.67
N GLY A 79 -10.71 3.85 -6.07
CA GLY A 79 -10.32 3.77 -7.49
C GLY A 79 -11.32 3.00 -8.34
N MET A 80 -11.83 1.87 -7.83
CA MET A 80 -12.90 1.12 -8.48
C MET A 80 -14.20 1.93 -8.56
N ALA A 81 -14.61 2.57 -7.47
CA ALA A 81 -15.82 3.39 -7.43
C ALA A 81 -15.77 4.54 -8.46
N VAL A 82 -14.66 5.28 -8.50
CA VAL A 82 -14.44 6.36 -9.47
C VAL A 82 -14.46 5.83 -10.91
N THR A 83 -13.83 4.68 -11.16
CA THR A 83 -13.86 4.04 -12.49
C THR A 83 -15.29 3.71 -12.91
N TYR A 84 -16.06 3.09 -12.01
CA TYR A 84 -17.44 2.69 -12.28
C TYR A 84 -18.35 3.89 -12.53
N ILE A 85 -18.27 4.94 -11.71
CA ILE A 85 -19.06 6.16 -11.87
C ILE A 85 -18.79 6.88 -13.19
N ASN A 86 -17.54 6.88 -13.66
CA ASN A 86 -17.14 7.57 -14.89
C ASN A 86 -17.37 6.73 -16.16
N ASN A 87 -17.41 5.40 -16.07
CA ASN A 87 -17.43 4.52 -17.24
C ASN A 87 -18.63 3.55 -17.29
N GLY A 88 -19.44 3.48 -16.24
CA GLY A 88 -20.54 2.51 -16.09
C GLY A 88 -20.10 1.05 -15.91
N LYS A 89 -18.79 0.79 -15.86
CA LYS A 89 -18.20 -0.55 -15.69
C LYS A 89 -16.79 -0.46 -15.11
N LEU A 90 -16.31 -1.58 -14.57
CA LEU A 90 -14.90 -1.76 -14.24
C LEU A 90 -14.15 -2.36 -15.42
N PHE A 91 -12.89 -1.96 -15.61
CA PHE A 91 -12.00 -2.56 -16.59
C PHE A 91 -11.17 -3.63 -15.93
N VAL A 92 -11.42 -4.90 -16.27
CA VAL A 92 -10.64 -6.04 -15.77
C VAL A 92 -9.37 -6.17 -16.59
N GLY A 93 -8.29 -5.59 -16.09
CA GLY A 93 -6.96 -5.66 -16.71
C GLY A 93 -5.87 -5.94 -15.68
N PRO A 94 -4.59 -6.03 -16.13
CA PRO A 94 -3.47 -6.34 -15.25
C PRO A 94 -3.35 -5.42 -14.04
N HIS A 95 -3.65 -4.12 -14.21
CA HIS A 95 -3.63 -3.13 -13.12
C HIS A 95 -4.62 -3.49 -11.99
N LEU A 96 -5.89 -3.72 -12.35
CA LEU A 96 -6.92 -4.08 -11.37
C LEU A 96 -6.60 -5.41 -10.67
N LEU A 97 -6.23 -6.44 -11.43
CA LEU A 97 -5.95 -7.78 -10.88
C LEU A 97 -4.74 -7.76 -9.94
N ALA A 98 -3.66 -7.07 -10.32
CA ALA A 98 -2.49 -6.90 -9.46
C ALA A 98 -2.82 -6.10 -8.20
N GLY A 99 -3.59 -5.01 -8.32
CA GLY A 99 -4.02 -4.21 -7.18
C GLY A 99 -4.87 -5.00 -6.18
N LEU A 100 -5.84 -5.79 -6.66
CA LEU A 100 -6.63 -6.69 -5.81
C LEU A 100 -5.77 -7.77 -5.16
N GLY A 101 -4.82 -8.34 -5.91
CA GLY A 101 -3.84 -9.28 -5.38
C GLY A 101 -3.03 -8.66 -4.23
N MET A 102 -2.52 -7.44 -4.42
CA MET A 102 -1.78 -6.71 -3.38
C MET A 102 -2.61 -6.47 -2.12
N VAL A 103 -3.90 -6.13 -2.26
CA VAL A 103 -4.82 -5.99 -1.10
C VAL A 103 -4.93 -7.32 -0.33
N GLY A 104 -5.01 -8.45 -1.03
CA GLY A 104 -4.97 -9.77 -0.41
C GLY A 104 -3.64 -10.03 0.32
N LEU A 105 -2.52 -9.79 -0.35
CA LEU A 105 -1.19 -10.01 0.23
C LEU A 105 -0.95 -9.15 1.48
N ILE A 106 -1.32 -7.87 1.46
CA ILE A 106 -1.11 -6.97 2.61
C ILE A 106 -2.01 -7.36 3.79
N SER A 107 -3.23 -7.81 3.51
CA SER A 107 -4.17 -8.27 4.53
C SER A 107 -3.65 -9.52 5.24
N ILE A 108 -3.14 -10.50 4.49
CA ILE A 108 -2.49 -11.69 5.04
C ILE A 108 -1.23 -11.28 5.83
N SER A 109 -0.40 -10.41 5.27
CA SER A 109 0.81 -9.91 5.91
C SER A 109 0.53 -9.25 7.27
N ALA A 110 -0.52 -8.42 7.36
CA ALA A 110 -0.95 -7.81 8.61
C ALA A 110 -1.52 -8.84 9.61
N ALA A 111 -2.26 -9.84 9.14
CA ALA A 111 -2.82 -10.90 9.98
C ALA A 111 -1.74 -11.79 10.64
N LEU A 112 -0.51 -11.81 10.12
CA LEU A 112 0.63 -12.53 10.72
C LEU A 112 1.22 -11.83 11.95
N VAL A 113 0.92 -10.54 12.18
CA VAL A 113 1.52 -9.73 13.25
C VAL A 113 1.37 -10.35 14.65
N PRO A 114 0.19 -10.85 15.08
CA PRO A 114 0.05 -11.48 16.39
C PRO A 114 0.93 -12.72 16.57
N LEU A 115 1.13 -13.52 15.51
CA LEU A 115 2.02 -14.68 15.54
C LEU A 115 3.48 -14.26 15.66
N MET A 116 3.90 -13.25 14.90
CA MET A 116 5.25 -12.68 14.99
C MET A 116 5.57 -12.09 16.36
N GLN A 117 4.59 -11.47 17.02
CA GLN A 117 4.71 -10.92 18.37
C GLN A 117 4.93 -12.03 19.41
N LYS A 118 4.38 -13.22 19.17
CA LYS A 118 4.64 -14.45 19.95
C LYS A 118 5.95 -15.15 19.60
N GLY A 119 6.79 -14.54 18.76
CA GLY A 119 8.10 -15.09 18.38
C GLY A 119 8.08 -16.11 17.24
N ASN A 120 6.95 -16.32 16.56
CA ASN A 120 6.89 -17.24 15.41
C ASN A 120 7.73 -16.71 14.25
N GLU A 121 8.80 -17.44 13.90
CA GLU A 121 9.74 -17.01 12.86
C GLU A 121 9.24 -17.32 11.45
N LEU A 122 8.48 -18.39 11.24
CA LEU A 122 7.85 -18.66 9.94
C LEU A 122 6.90 -17.50 9.57
N ALA A 123 6.04 -17.06 10.49
CA ALA A 123 5.16 -15.92 10.30
C ALA A 123 5.96 -14.64 9.96
N ARG A 124 7.15 -14.47 10.55
CA ARG A 124 8.02 -13.33 10.28
C ARG A 124 8.62 -13.37 8.89
N ILE A 125 9.15 -14.52 8.49
CA ILE A 125 9.72 -14.71 7.15
C ILE A 125 8.61 -14.53 6.11
N THR A 126 7.45 -15.15 6.30
CA THR A 126 6.29 -14.97 5.42
C THR A 126 5.88 -13.50 5.31
N HIS A 127 5.74 -12.78 6.44
CA HIS A 127 5.44 -11.34 6.42
C HIS A 127 6.47 -10.56 5.59
N ILE A 128 7.77 -10.79 5.80
CA ILE A 128 8.83 -10.10 5.05
C ILE A 128 8.74 -10.41 3.55
N THR A 129 8.59 -11.68 3.18
CA THR A 129 8.48 -12.12 1.78
C THR A 129 7.27 -11.51 1.09
N LEU A 130 6.09 -11.55 1.74
CA LEU A 130 4.88 -10.93 1.21
C LEU A 130 5.07 -9.43 0.95
N ASN A 131 5.67 -8.71 1.90
CA ASN A 131 5.92 -7.27 1.73
C ASN A 131 6.98 -6.95 0.66
N ALA A 132 7.98 -7.81 0.46
CA ALA A 132 8.92 -7.66 -0.64
C ALA A 132 8.22 -7.81 -2.01
N VAL A 133 7.33 -8.81 -2.13
CA VAL A 133 6.49 -8.99 -3.33
C VAL A 133 5.56 -7.78 -3.53
N ILE A 134 4.89 -7.32 -2.47
CA ILE A 134 4.03 -6.12 -2.53
C ILE A 134 4.83 -4.92 -3.01
N LEU A 135 6.02 -4.65 -2.48
CA LEU A 135 6.83 -3.51 -2.91
C LEU A 135 7.23 -3.60 -4.39
N GLY A 136 7.58 -4.80 -4.86
CA GLY A 136 7.87 -5.05 -6.28
C GLY A 136 6.65 -4.81 -7.18
N LEU A 137 5.50 -5.38 -6.81
CA LEU A 137 4.24 -5.17 -7.52
C LEU A 137 3.82 -3.69 -7.49
N PHE A 138 3.97 -3.02 -6.34
CA PHE A 138 3.60 -1.61 -6.21
C PHE A 138 4.49 -0.72 -7.08
N GLY A 139 5.80 -0.95 -7.09
CA GLY A 139 6.72 -0.22 -7.98
C GLY A 139 6.34 -0.39 -9.46
N TRP A 140 6.03 -1.62 -9.88
CA TRP A 140 5.55 -1.87 -11.25
C TRP A 140 4.20 -1.17 -11.53
N GLN A 141 3.24 -1.28 -10.62
CA GLN A 141 1.93 -0.64 -10.75
C GLN A 141 2.02 0.88 -10.80
N ALA A 142 2.92 1.49 -10.03
CA ALA A 142 3.15 2.94 -10.05
C ALA A 142 3.68 3.40 -11.41
N PHE A 143 4.55 2.61 -12.06
CA PHE A 143 5.05 2.91 -13.40
C PHE A 143 3.96 2.72 -14.46
N THR A 144 3.35 1.53 -14.53
CA THR A 144 2.33 1.22 -15.56
C THR A 144 1.01 1.95 -15.37
N GLY A 145 0.70 2.39 -14.15
CA GLY A 145 -0.46 3.24 -13.86
C GLY A 145 -0.37 4.63 -14.50
N MET A 146 0.84 5.13 -14.80
CA MET A 146 1.00 6.43 -15.46
C MET A 146 0.50 6.42 -16.90
N ASP A 147 0.57 5.28 -17.60
CA ASP A 147 -0.04 5.14 -18.93
C ASP A 147 -1.57 5.32 -18.87
N ILE A 148 -2.20 4.90 -17.78
CA ILE A 148 -3.64 5.10 -17.55
C ILE A 148 -3.93 6.58 -17.32
N VAL A 149 -3.12 7.26 -16.50
CA VAL A 149 -3.25 8.70 -16.26
C VAL A 149 -3.10 9.49 -17.56
N GLN A 150 -2.13 9.15 -18.40
CA GLN A 150 -1.94 9.79 -19.71
C GLN A 150 -3.17 9.62 -20.62
N ARG A 151 -3.78 8.44 -20.64
CA ARG A 151 -5.03 8.19 -21.41
C ARG A 151 -6.23 8.96 -20.88
N ILE A 152 -6.27 9.28 -19.58
CA ILE A 152 -7.31 10.14 -19.00
C ILE A 152 -7.07 11.58 -19.45
N LEU A 153 -5.84 12.07 -19.31
CA LEU A 153 -5.46 13.43 -19.71
C LEU A 153 -5.67 13.68 -21.21
N SER A 154 -5.42 12.69 -22.07
CA SER A 154 -5.63 12.83 -23.52
C SER A 154 -7.10 12.90 -23.95
N LYS A 155 -8.04 12.61 -23.04
CA LYS A 155 -9.49 12.60 -23.30
C LYS A 155 -10.23 13.75 -22.60
N MET A 156 -9.50 14.57 -21.84
CA MET A 156 -9.99 15.81 -21.25
C MET A 156 -9.86 16.96 -22.23
#